data_AF-A0A1F5L1F4-F1
#
_entry.id   AF-A0A1F5L1F4-F1
#
_cell.length_a   1.000
_cell.length_b   1.000
_cell.length_c   1.000
_cell.angle_alpha   90.00
_cell.angle_beta   90.00
_cell.angle_gamma   90.00
#
_symmetry.space_group_name_H-M   'P 1'
#
loop_
_entity.id
_entity.type
_entity.pdbx_description
1 polymer ?
#
loop_
_entity_poly.entity_id
_entity_poly.type
_entity_poly.pdbx_seq_one_letter_code
_entity_poly.pdbx_strand_id
1 'polypeptide(L)'
;MSGRMWRYGIHSLLDILRQDLPQTLEHMLFFIETVSSILKRLILSNSALGDSLFEQLGDLALYRVVVEKSNREDWQVIPRYWYQKAADRNPDSGQVQHQLAASSRSDPLQTLFYLTKALISVQPFLHSWVTVGRFFDRWDTFALQHTTMATSFIAAHYVLLTDDPFGRFMTLANGFLSLLPSYIQGYDYQGQHTVYIMSCNFASVFHYGEPAFTTVVFPQIQGGRTHHANGLGQADVSNGATDQNLSYN
;
A
#
# COMPACT_ATOMS: atom_id res chain seq x y z
N MET A 1 -18.20 -18.10 4.00
CA MET A 1 -19.03 -18.16 2.77
C MET A 1 -18.67 -17.06 1.76
N SER A 2 -18.28 -15.84 2.17
CA SER A 2 -17.96 -14.73 1.26
C SER A 2 -16.80 -14.99 0.29
N GLY A 3 -15.74 -15.69 0.71
CA GLY A 3 -14.53 -15.87 -0.12
C GLY A 3 -14.74 -16.61 -1.44
N ARG A 4 -15.64 -17.61 -1.49
CA ARG A 4 -15.95 -18.33 -2.75
C ARG A 4 -16.78 -17.47 -3.69
N MET A 5 -17.78 -16.76 -3.16
CA MET A 5 -18.60 -15.82 -3.93
C MET A 5 -17.72 -14.73 -4.54
N TRP A 6 -16.81 -14.16 -3.76
CA TRP A 6 -15.86 -13.17 -4.24
C TRP A 6 -14.97 -13.73 -5.35
N ARG A 7 -14.25 -14.83 -5.07
CA ARG A 7 -13.27 -15.39 -6.01
C ARG A 7 -13.90 -15.85 -7.33
N TYR A 8 -15.00 -16.60 -7.25
CA TYR A 8 -15.56 -17.27 -8.43
C TYR A 8 -16.76 -16.57 -9.06
N GLY A 9 -17.47 -15.73 -8.31
CA GLY A 9 -18.68 -15.06 -8.77
C GLY A 9 -18.52 -13.57 -9.05
N ILE A 10 -17.46 -12.92 -8.54
CA ILE A 10 -17.26 -11.49 -8.70
C ILE A 10 -15.91 -11.22 -9.38
N HIS A 11 -14.80 -11.60 -8.74
CA HIS A 11 -13.45 -11.29 -9.20
C HIS A 11 -13.14 -11.90 -10.57
N SER A 12 -13.47 -13.18 -10.78
CA SER A 12 -13.30 -13.85 -12.08
C SER A 12 -14.02 -13.13 -13.22
N LEU A 13 -15.24 -12.63 -12.98
CA LEU A 13 -16.01 -11.88 -13.97
C LEU A 13 -15.41 -10.49 -14.21
N LEU A 14 -14.94 -9.81 -13.16
CA LEU A 14 -14.22 -8.53 -13.29
C LEU A 14 -12.95 -8.70 -14.12
N ASP A 15 -12.21 -9.79 -13.94
CA ASP A 15 -10.98 -10.06 -14.70
C ASP A 15 -11.28 -10.31 -16.17
N ILE A 16 -12.32 -11.09 -16.49
CA ILE A 16 -12.77 -11.31 -17.87
C ILE A 16 -13.16 -9.97 -18.52
N LEU A 17 -14.01 -9.19 -17.85
CA LEU A 17 -14.44 -7.90 -18.38
C LEU A 17 -13.25 -6.94 -18.54
N ARG A 18 -12.27 -6.99 -17.65
CA ARG A 18 -11.08 -6.13 -17.72
C ARG A 18 -10.17 -6.45 -18.92
N GLN A 19 -10.10 -7.69 -19.37
CA GLN A 19 -9.22 -8.11 -20.47
C GLN A 19 -9.60 -7.45 -21.81
N ASP A 20 -10.90 -7.22 -22.03
CA ASP A 20 -11.43 -6.69 -23.28
C ASP A 20 -11.76 -5.18 -23.19
N LEU A 21 -11.02 -4.44 -22.36
CA LEU A 21 -11.13 -2.97 -22.32
C LEU A 21 -10.44 -2.36 -23.55
N PRO A 22 -11.02 -1.31 -24.17
CA PRO A 22 -12.15 -0.51 -23.67
C PRO A 22 -13.56 -1.00 -24.04
N GLN A 23 -13.70 -2.07 -24.84
CA GLN A 23 -14.98 -2.49 -25.43
C GLN A 23 -16.03 -2.90 -24.39
N THR A 24 -15.59 -3.44 -23.26
CA THR A 24 -16.45 -3.92 -22.17
C THR A 24 -16.71 -2.88 -21.08
N LEU A 25 -16.23 -1.64 -21.21
CA LEU A 25 -16.27 -0.65 -20.12
C LEU A 25 -17.68 -0.45 -19.53
N GLU A 26 -18.69 -0.26 -20.37
CA GLU A 26 -20.08 -0.06 -19.90
C GLU A 26 -20.61 -1.29 -19.14
N HIS A 27 -20.32 -2.49 -19.64
CA HIS A 27 -20.70 -3.75 -18.99
C HIS A 27 -20.00 -3.92 -17.64
N MET A 28 -18.72 -3.56 -17.56
CA MET A 28 -17.94 -3.61 -16.33
C MET A 28 -18.48 -2.63 -15.28
N LEU A 29 -18.80 -1.40 -15.67
CA LEU A 29 -19.39 -0.41 -14.77
C LEU A 29 -20.77 -0.85 -14.28
N PHE A 30 -21.63 -1.36 -15.17
CA PHE A 30 -22.94 -1.89 -14.80
C PHE A 30 -22.82 -3.08 -13.83
N PHE A 31 -21.86 -3.97 -14.08
CA PHE A 31 -21.58 -5.10 -13.20
C PHE A 31 -21.11 -4.64 -11.81
N ILE A 32 -20.16 -3.70 -11.75
CA ILE A 32 -19.66 -3.14 -10.48
C ILE A 32 -20.80 -2.50 -9.68
N GLU A 33 -21.67 -1.69 -10.31
CA GLU A 33 -22.80 -1.04 -9.63
C GLU A 33 -23.83 -2.06 -9.14
N THR A 34 -24.13 -3.09 -9.95
CA THR A 34 -25.06 -4.16 -9.59
C THR A 34 -24.57 -4.96 -8.38
N VAL A 35 -23.32 -5.43 -8.44
CA VAL A 35 -22.70 -6.20 -7.34
C VAL A 35 -22.59 -5.33 -6.09
N SER A 36 -22.13 -4.09 -6.21
CA SER A 36 -22.03 -3.16 -5.08
C SER A 36 -23.39 -2.97 -4.40
N SER A 37 -24.47 -2.85 -5.17
CA SER A 37 -25.83 -2.73 -4.64
C SER A 37 -26.29 -3.99 -3.92
N ILE A 38 -25.94 -5.18 -4.43
CA ILE A 38 -26.23 -6.46 -3.76
C ILE A 38 -25.46 -6.56 -2.44
N LEU A 39 -24.15 -6.28 -2.43
CA LEU A 39 -23.33 -6.35 -1.23
C LEU A 39 -23.79 -5.36 -0.15
N LYS A 40 -24.13 -4.12 -0.54
CA LYS A 40 -24.71 -3.12 0.38
C LYS A 40 -26.01 -3.63 1.02
N ARG A 41 -26.90 -4.24 0.23
CA ARG A 41 -28.15 -4.84 0.74
C ARG A 41 -27.89 -6.00 1.71
N LEU A 42 -26.88 -6.84 1.44
CA LEU A 42 -26.50 -7.94 2.34
C LEU A 42 -25.97 -7.42 3.69
N ILE A 43 -25.15 -6.37 3.65
CA ILE A 43 -24.65 -5.71 4.88
C ILE A 43 -25.82 -5.15 5.71
N LEU A 44 -26.81 -4.53 5.04
CA LEU A 44 -27.99 -3.97 5.69
C LEU A 44 -28.92 -5.05 6.27
N SER A 45 -29.05 -6.20 5.59
CA SER A 45 -29.97 -7.25 6.03
C SER A 45 -29.44 -8.07 7.21
N ASN A 46 -28.12 -8.30 7.26
CA ASN A 46 -27.49 -8.96 8.39
C ASN A 46 -26.04 -8.50 8.54
N SER A 47 -25.78 -7.70 9.57
CA SER A 47 -24.45 -7.18 9.86
C SER A 47 -23.42 -8.26 10.21
N ALA A 48 -23.85 -9.48 10.56
CA ALA A 48 -22.98 -10.62 10.81
C ALA A 48 -22.59 -11.40 9.54
N LEU A 49 -23.17 -11.09 8.36
CA LEU A 49 -22.85 -11.78 7.10
C LEU A 49 -21.46 -11.46 6.53
N GLY A 50 -20.73 -10.51 7.12
CA GLY A 50 -19.27 -10.57 7.09
C GLY A 50 -18.58 -9.22 6.96
N ASP A 51 -17.63 -9.00 7.88
CA ASP A 51 -16.71 -7.86 7.84
C ASP A 51 -15.93 -7.79 6.52
N SER A 52 -15.68 -8.96 5.89
CA SER A 52 -15.06 -9.06 4.56
C SER A 52 -15.84 -8.36 3.44
N LEU A 53 -17.15 -8.14 3.59
CA LEU A 53 -17.96 -7.48 2.55
C LEU A 53 -17.62 -5.99 2.43
N PHE A 54 -17.17 -5.34 3.51
CA PHE A 54 -16.70 -3.96 3.47
C PHE A 54 -15.40 -3.84 2.65
N GLU A 55 -14.49 -4.80 2.82
CA GLU A 55 -13.26 -4.86 2.01
C GLU A 55 -13.58 -5.09 0.53
N GLN A 56 -14.49 -6.01 0.21
CA GLN A 56 -14.93 -6.28 -1.16
C GLN A 56 -15.61 -5.08 -1.83
N LEU A 57 -16.35 -4.26 -1.07
CA LEU A 57 -16.88 -3.00 -1.55
C LEU A 57 -15.77 -1.98 -1.85
N GLY A 58 -14.71 -1.96 -1.04
CA GLY A 58 -13.50 -1.19 -1.30
C GLY A 58 -12.82 -1.63 -2.60
N ASP A 59 -12.64 -2.93 -2.80
CA ASP A 59 -12.04 -3.51 -4.00
C ASP A 59 -12.87 -3.16 -5.25
N LEU A 60 -14.21 -3.31 -5.20
CA LEU A 60 -15.11 -2.96 -6.31
C LEU A 60 -15.03 -1.48 -6.68
N ALA A 61 -15.03 -0.60 -5.67
CA ALA A 61 -14.87 0.83 -5.91
C ALA A 61 -13.49 1.13 -6.51
N LEU A 62 -12.44 0.41 -6.11
CA LEU A 62 -11.10 0.58 -6.67
C LEU A 62 -11.03 0.12 -8.13
N TYR A 63 -11.67 -0.99 -8.48
CA TYR A 63 -11.81 -1.42 -9.88
C TYR A 63 -12.43 -0.31 -10.74
N ARG A 64 -13.49 0.34 -10.24
CA ARG A 64 -14.12 1.47 -10.93
C ARG A 64 -13.15 2.62 -11.17
N VAL A 65 -12.41 3.04 -10.14
CA VAL A 65 -11.39 4.10 -10.23
C VAL A 65 -10.31 3.76 -11.27
N VAL A 66 -9.94 2.48 -11.40
CA VAL A 66 -8.91 2.03 -12.35
C VAL A 66 -9.42 2.05 -13.80
N VAL A 67 -10.69 1.69 -14.03
CA VAL A 67 -11.24 1.56 -15.39
C VAL A 67 -11.90 2.85 -15.90
N GLU A 68 -12.53 3.63 -15.02
CA GLU A 68 -13.18 4.90 -15.36
C GLU A 68 -12.18 6.08 -15.24
N LYS A 69 -11.34 6.24 -16.26
CA LYS A 69 -10.26 7.26 -16.25
C LYS A 69 -10.76 8.71 -16.25
N SER A 70 -11.96 8.99 -16.79
CA SER A 70 -12.48 10.34 -16.98
C SER A 70 -12.92 11.04 -15.69
N ASN A 71 -13.44 10.30 -14.71
CA ASN A 71 -14.00 10.84 -13.46
C ASN A 71 -13.23 10.33 -12.24
N ARG A 72 -11.94 10.04 -12.41
CA ARG A 72 -11.15 9.35 -11.40
C ARG A 72 -11.12 10.09 -10.06
N GLU A 73 -11.09 11.43 -10.09
CA GLU A 73 -11.01 12.26 -8.89
C GLU A 73 -12.27 12.12 -8.02
N ASP A 74 -13.45 12.09 -8.64
CA ASP A 74 -14.73 11.94 -7.95
C ASP A 74 -14.87 10.57 -7.27
N TRP A 75 -14.32 9.52 -7.90
CA TRP A 75 -14.48 8.15 -7.41
C TRP A 75 -13.40 7.72 -6.40
N GLN A 76 -12.27 8.43 -6.32
CA GLN A 76 -11.13 8.07 -5.45
C GLN A 76 -11.46 8.06 -3.95
N VAL A 77 -12.48 8.82 -3.52
CA VAL A 77 -12.94 8.86 -2.12
C VAL A 77 -13.68 7.59 -1.70
N ILE A 78 -14.34 6.89 -2.64
CA ILE A 78 -15.23 5.77 -2.31
C ILE A 78 -14.48 4.53 -1.80
N PRO A 79 -13.38 4.06 -2.43
CA PRO A 79 -12.60 2.93 -1.90
C PRO A 79 -12.13 3.19 -0.47
N ARG A 80 -11.59 4.39 -0.22
CA ARG A 80 -11.11 4.80 1.10
C ARG A 80 -12.20 4.72 2.16
N TYR A 81 -13.41 5.20 1.86
CA TYR A 81 -14.55 5.11 2.77
C TYR A 81 -14.85 3.65 3.17
N TRP A 82 -14.87 2.73 2.21
CA TRP A 82 -15.16 1.32 2.48
C TRP A 82 -14.04 0.63 3.24
N TYR A 83 -12.77 0.90 2.91
CA TYR A 83 -11.64 0.35 3.67
C TYR A 83 -11.59 0.90 5.09
N GLN A 84 -11.97 2.16 5.34
CA GLN A 84 -12.10 2.69 6.70
C GLN A 84 -13.18 1.93 7.48
N LYS A 85 -14.35 1.68 6.87
CA LYS A 85 -15.38 0.84 7.49
C LYS A 85 -14.93 -0.59 7.72
N ALA A 86 -14.15 -1.16 6.80
CA ALA A 86 -13.56 -2.49 6.98
C ALA A 86 -12.59 -2.51 8.17
N ALA A 87 -11.75 -1.46 8.32
CA ALA A 87 -10.82 -1.34 9.43
C ALA A 87 -11.51 -1.14 10.78
N ASP A 88 -12.63 -0.40 10.82
CA ASP A 88 -13.45 -0.25 12.03
C ASP A 88 -14.04 -1.58 12.51
N ARG A 89 -14.32 -2.49 11.58
CA ARG A 89 -14.92 -3.82 11.86
C ARG A 89 -13.89 -4.90 12.14
N ASN A 90 -12.77 -4.86 11.43
CA ASN A 90 -11.68 -5.82 11.56
C ASN A 90 -10.33 -5.10 11.68
N PRO A 91 -10.06 -4.44 12.83
CA PRO A 91 -8.81 -3.69 13.03
C PRO A 91 -7.57 -4.59 13.03
N ASP A 92 -7.77 -5.90 13.26
CA ASP A 92 -6.73 -6.93 13.32
C ASP A 92 -6.14 -7.26 11.95
N SER A 93 -6.83 -6.92 10.85
CA SER A 93 -6.38 -7.23 9.49
C SER A 93 -5.34 -6.24 8.98
N GLY A 94 -4.10 -6.70 8.82
CA GLY A 94 -3.04 -5.93 8.16
C GLY A 94 -3.32 -5.67 6.68
N GLN A 95 -4.10 -6.53 6.02
CA GLN A 95 -4.46 -6.38 4.61
C GLN A 95 -5.32 -5.13 4.39
N VAL A 96 -6.30 -4.88 5.26
CA VAL A 96 -7.13 -3.67 5.18
C VAL A 96 -6.31 -2.40 5.43
N GLN A 97 -5.37 -2.45 6.39
CA GLN A 97 -4.46 -1.33 6.63
C GLN A 97 -3.58 -1.06 5.40
N HIS A 98 -3.10 -2.10 4.72
CA HIS A 98 -2.34 -1.95 3.47
C HIS A 98 -3.16 -1.27 2.36
N GLN A 99 -4.44 -1.61 2.21
CA GLN A 99 -5.30 -0.95 1.22
C GLN A 99 -5.54 0.53 1.56
N LEU A 100 -5.64 0.88 2.85
CA LEU A 100 -5.71 2.27 3.29
C LEU A 100 -4.43 3.04 2.98
N ALA A 101 -3.25 2.44 3.17
CA ALA A 101 -1.98 3.04 2.77
C ALA A 101 -1.96 3.38 1.26
N ALA A 102 -2.39 2.43 0.42
CA ALA A 102 -2.46 2.64 -1.03
C ALA A 102 -3.40 3.80 -1.44
N SER A 103 -4.40 4.09 -0.59
CA SER A 103 -5.41 5.15 -0.77
C SER A 103 -5.00 6.51 -0.16
N SER A 104 -3.88 6.58 0.56
CA SER A 104 -3.43 7.76 1.32
C SER A 104 -2.26 8.51 0.70
N ARG A 105 -2.01 8.34 -0.60
CA ARG A 105 -0.79 8.83 -1.30
C ARG A 105 -0.54 10.34 -1.21
N SER A 106 -1.56 11.15 -0.92
CA SER A 106 -1.43 12.59 -0.75
C SER A 106 -0.78 12.99 0.58
N ASP A 107 -0.78 12.10 1.57
CA ASP A 107 -0.19 12.31 2.89
C ASP A 107 0.82 11.20 3.21
N PRO A 108 2.13 11.49 3.10
CA PRO A 108 3.19 10.53 3.41
C PRO A 108 3.17 10.02 4.85
N LEU A 109 2.76 10.82 5.83
CA LEU A 109 2.70 10.39 7.23
C LEU A 109 1.57 9.40 7.43
N GLN A 110 0.38 9.68 6.88
CA GLN A 110 -0.73 8.74 6.90
C GLN A 110 -0.40 7.45 6.13
N THR A 111 0.32 7.55 5.01
CA THR A 111 0.78 6.38 4.26
C THR A 111 1.70 5.51 5.12
N LEU A 112 2.71 6.10 5.76
CA LEU A 112 3.62 5.37 6.66
C LEU A 112 2.87 4.74 7.85
N PHE A 113 1.91 5.47 8.43
CA PHE A 113 1.04 4.97 9.50
C PHE A 113 0.30 3.68 9.11
N TYR A 114 -0.35 3.68 7.96
CA TYR A 114 -1.08 2.52 7.49
C TYR A 114 -0.16 1.36 7.08
N LEU A 115 0.99 1.66 6.46
CA LEU A 115 1.98 0.63 6.12
C LEU A 115 2.56 -0.06 7.34
N THR A 116 2.96 0.71 8.36
CA THR A 116 3.48 0.14 9.61
C THR A 116 2.40 -0.67 10.33
N LYS A 117 1.15 -0.18 10.39
CA LYS A 117 0.03 -0.97 10.90
C LYS A 117 -0.19 -2.28 10.14
N ALA A 118 -0.08 -2.27 8.82
CA ALA A 118 -0.22 -3.49 8.02
C ALA A 118 0.79 -4.58 8.42
N LEU A 119 1.95 -4.20 8.93
CA LEU A 119 3.00 -5.12 9.38
C LEU A 119 2.80 -5.59 10.83
N ILE A 120 2.33 -4.71 11.72
CA ILE A 120 2.22 -5.02 13.17
C ILE A 120 0.81 -5.43 13.64
N SER A 121 -0.18 -5.42 12.74
CA SER A 121 -1.53 -5.92 13.02
C SER A 121 -1.52 -7.38 13.47
N VAL A 122 -2.54 -7.80 14.25
CA VAL A 122 -2.67 -9.19 14.77
C VAL A 122 -2.63 -10.23 13.64
N GLN A 123 -3.15 -9.88 12.47
CA GLN A 123 -3.00 -10.64 11.22
C GLN A 123 -2.12 -9.83 10.27
N PRO A 124 -0.77 -9.95 10.35
CA PRO A 124 0.15 -9.19 9.51
C PRO A 124 -0.05 -9.47 8.02
N PHE A 125 0.09 -8.44 7.20
CA PHE A 125 0.12 -8.57 5.75
C PHE A 125 1.55 -8.40 5.21
N LEU A 126 2.31 -9.49 5.20
CA LEU A 126 3.75 -9.46 4.87
C LEU A 126 4.05 -8.98 3.43
N HIS A 127 3.11 -9.14 2.49
CA HIS A 127 3.27 -8.55 1.15
C HIS A 127 3.38 -7.02 1.18
N SER A 128 2.99 -6.37 2.28
CA SER A 128 3.18 -4.94 2.49
C SER A 128 4.65 -4.52 2.42
N TRP A 129 5.60 -5.41 2.74
CA TRP A 129 7.04 -5.12 2.66
C TRP A 129 7.48 -4.63 1.27
N VAL A 130 6.91 -5.15 0.20
CA VAL A 130 7.22 -4.70 -1.17
C VAL A 130 6.76 -3.25 -1.37
N THR A 131 5.61 -2.89 -0.82
CA THR A 131 5.08 -1.50 -0.89
C THR A 131 5.86 -0.58 0.05
N VAL A 132 6.32 -1.07 1.20
CA VAL A 132 7.22 -0.34 2.11
C VAL A 132 8.53 0.00 1.42
N GLY A 133 9.17 -0.97 0.75
CA GLY A 133 10.37 -0.73 -0.05
C GLY A 133 10.13 0.36 -1.10
N ARG A 134 9.08 0.21 -1.92
CA ARG A 134 8.70 1.22 -2.94
C ARG A 134 8.34 2.59 -2.36
N PHE A 135 7.76 2.64 -1.17
CA PHE A 135 7.50 3.88 -0.46
C PHE A 135 8.82 4.57 -0.13
N PHE A 136 9.81 3.81 0.37
CA PHE A 136 11.10 4.31 0.82
C PHE A 136 12.13 4.59 -0.28
N ASP A 137 12.03 3.98 -1.47
CA ASP A 137 12.95 4.19 -2.61
C ASP A 137 13.22 5.66 -2.95
N ARG A 138 12.27 6.55 -2.62
CA ARG A 138 12.34 7.98 -2.95
C ARG A 138 12.91 8.84 -1.82
N TRP A 139 13.02 8.31 -0.60
CA TRP A 139 13.28 9.13 0.60
C TRP A 139 14.75 9.36 0.89
N ASP A 140 15.64 8.50 0.37
CA ASP A 140 17.09 8.71 0.51
C ASP A 140 17.51 10.05 -0.13
N THR A 141 16.96 10.36 -1.32
CA THR A 141 17.18 11.63 -2.02
C THR A 141 16.30 12.76 -1.49
N PHE A 142 15.04 12.48 -1.14
CA PHE A 142 14.07 13.51 -0.75
C PHE A 142 14.37 14.13 0.62
N ALA A 143 14.86 13.35 1.58
CA ALA A 143 15.22 13.85 2.91
C ALA A 143 16.38 14.86 2.87
N LEU A 144 17.27 14.75 1.89
CA LEU A 144 18.41 15.66 1.69
C LEU A 144 18.00 16.99 1.05
N GLN A 145 16.87 17.05 0.33
CA GLN A 145 16.46 18.21 -0.46
C GLN A 145 15.34 19.04 0.20
N HIS A 146 14.47 18.41 0.98
CA HIS A 146 13.31 19.08 1.59
C HIS A 146 13.17 18.70 3.06
N THR A 147 13.88 19.43 3.93
CA THR A 147 13.81 19.21 5.39
C THR A 147 12.53 19.81 5.97
N THR A 148 11.57 18.95 6.30
CA THR A 148 10.34 19.27 7.03
C THR A 148 10.22 18.31 8.21
N MET A 149 9.25 18.56 9.10
CA MET A 149 8.97 17.65 10.22
C MET A 149 8.66 16.24 9.70
N ALA A 150 7.76 16.14 8.72
CA ALA A 150 7.32 14.87 8.15
C ALA A 150 8.46 14.14 7.43
N THR A 151 9.28 14.84 6.64
CA THR A 151 10.38 14.20 5.91
C THR A 151 11.47 13.71 6.85
N SER A 152 11.80 14.47 7.90
CA SER A 152 12.76 14.06 8.93
C SER A 152 12.26 12.83 9.68
N PHE A 153 10.97 12.79 10.03
CA PHE A 153 10.33 11.66 10.70
C PHE A 153 10.33 10.39 9.84
N ILE A 154 9.87 10.49 8.59
CA ILE A 154 9.81 9.36 7.67
C ILE A 154 11.21 8.82 7.37
N ALA A 155 12.19 9.69 7.17
CA ALA A 155 13.58 9.30 6.97
C ALA A 155 14.19 8.63 8.21
N ALA A 156 13.85 9.06 9.43
CA ALA A 156 14.28 8.37 10.64
C ALA A 156 13.73 6.94 10.70
N HIS A 157 12.46 6.73 10.33
CA HIS A 157 11.86 5.40 10.21
C HIS A 157 12.50 4.54 9.13
N TYR A 158 12.91 5.13 7.99
CA TYR A 158 13.68 4.44 6.96
C TYR A 158 15.00 3.88 7.53
N VAL A 159 15.77 4.72 8.24
CA VAL A 159 17.04 4.32 8.86
C VAL A 159 16.85 3.19 9.87
N LEU A 160 15.77 3.22 10.66
CA LEU A 160 15.42 2.15 11.58
C LEU A 160 15.04 0.84 10.89
N LEU A 161 14.58 0.88 9.63
CA LEU A 161 14.18 -0.28 8.84
C LEU A 161 15.33 -0.90 8.05
N THR A 162 16.32 -0.08 7.63
CA THR A 162 17.46 -0.55 6.81
C THR A 162 18.71 -0.87 7.62
N ASP A 163 18.62 -0.80 8.96
CA ASP A 163 19.77 -0.95 9.88
C ASP A 163 20.93 0.00 9.53
N ASP A 164 20.58 1.22 9.12
CA ASP A 164 21.53 2.27 8.77
C ASP A 164 22.24 2.81 10.04
N PRO A 165 23.39 3.50 9.89
CA PRO A 165 24.17 3.95 11.04
C PRO A 165 23.39 4.79 12.05
N PHE A 166 23.50 4.45 13.34
CA PHE A 166 22.82 5.14 14.44
C PHE A 166 23.03 6.67 14.45
N GLY A 167 24.19 7.17 14.01
CA GLY A 167 24.43 8.60 13.89
C GLY A 167 23.49 9.31 12.90
N ARG A 168 23.14 8.65 11.81
CA ARG A 168 22.16 9.14 10.82
C ARG A 168 20.77 9.22 11.43
N PHE A 169 20.37 8.19 12.18
CA PHE A 169 19.11 8.16 12.92
C PHE A 169 19.02 9.36 13.89
N MET A 170 20.05 9.54 14.73
CA MET A 170 20.06 10.63 15.71
C MET A 170 19.95 12.01 15.06
N THR A 171 20.59 12.21 13.91
CA THR A 171 20.51 13.48 13.16
C THR A 171 19.08 13.75 12.70
N LEU A 172 18.42 12.75 12.11
CA LEU A 172 17.05 12.86 11.60
C LEU A 172 16.02 13.01 12.74
N ALA A 173 16.20 12.25 13.83
CA ALA A 173 15.35 12.33 15.01
C ALA A 173 15.43 13.73 15.67
N ASN A 174 16.65 14.28 15.82
CA ASN A 174 16.83 15.64 16.33
C ASN A 174 16.22 16.69 15.40
N GLY A 175 16.37 16.51 14.08
CA GLY A 175 15.71 17.35 13.07
C GLY A 175 14.19 17.35 13.24
N PHE A 176 13.58 16.16 13.30
CA PHE A 176 12.16 15.98 13.60
C PHE A 176 11.74 16.70 14.88
N LEU A 177 12.41 16.44 16.00
CA LEU A 177 12.07 17.01 17.31
C LEU A 177 12.18 18.54 17.32
N SER A 178 13.16 19.11 16.62
CA SER A 178 13.32 20.56 16.52
C SER A 178 12.20 21.24 15.72
N LEU A 179 11.65 20.56 14.70
CA LEU A 179 10.61 21.08 13.82
C LEU A 179 9.18 20.81 14.34
N LEU A 180 9.04 19.85 15.26
CA LEU A 180 7.75 19.42 15.79
C LEU A 180 6.92 20.54 16.45
N PRO A 181 7.49 21.43 17.31
CA PRO A 181 6.71 22.49 17.94
C PRO A 181 6.09 23.47 16.92
N SER A 182 6.90 23.89 15.94
CA SER A 182 6.43 24.78 14.87
C SER A 182 5.39 24.11 13.98
N TYR A 183 5.55 22.80 13.74
CA TYR A 183 4.58 22.03 12.98
C TYR A 183 3.20 21.97 13.67
N ILE A 184 3.16 21.68 14.97
CA ILE A 184 1.91 21.56 15.73
C ILE A 184 1.17 22.91 15.84
N GLN A 185 1.91 24.02 15.85
CA GLN A 185 1.34 25.37 15.89
C GLN A 185 0.88 25.87 14.51
N GLY A 186 1.27 25.18 13.43
CA GLY A 186 0.97 25.59 12.06
C GLY A 186 -0.48 25.32 11.65
N TYR A 187 -0.99 26.13 10.71
CA TYR A 187 -2.32 25.96 10.13
C TYR A 187 -2.50 24.64 9.36
N ASP A 188 -1.39 24.07 8.86
CA ASP A 188 -1.38 22.79 8.13
C ASP A 188 -1.44 21.56 9.05
N TYR A 189 -1.45 21.75 10.38
CA TYR A 189 -1.55 20.66 11.33
C TYR A 189 -2.91 19.98 11.27
N GLN A 190 -2.93 18.72 10.86
CA GLN A 190 -4.10 17.86 11.03
C GLN A 190 -3.97 17.12 12.36
N GLY A 191 -4.97 17.25 13.24
CA GLY A 191 -4.99 16.61 14.57
C GLY A 191 -4.68 15.10 14.57
N GLN A 192 -4.92 14.44 13.45
CA GLN A 192 -4.65 13.01 13.25
C GLN A 192 -3.15 12.67 13.14
N HIS A 193 -2.29 13.61 12.74
CA HIS A 193 -0.85 13.35 12.52
C HIS A 193 -0.12 12.95 13.80
N THR A 194 -0.57 13.44 14.96
CA THR A 194 -0.02 13.00 16.25
C THR A 194 -0.27 11.51 16.51
N VAL A 195 -1.44 11.00 16.09
CA VAL A 195 -1.77 9.57 16.18
C VAL A 195 -0.89 8.76 15.23
N TYR A 196 -0.67 9.27 14.01
CA TYR A 196 0.19 8.62 13.02
C TYR A 196 1.63 8.49 13.53
N ILE A 197 2.21 9.59 14.02
CA ILE A 197 3.57 9.62 14.59
C ILE A 197 3.69 8.63 15.75
N MET A 198 2.77 8.67 16.71
CA MET A 198 2.79 7.79 17.87
C MET A 198 2.69 6.31 17.48
N SER A 199 1.78 5.97 16.55
CA SER A 199 1.62 4.59 16.07
C SER A 199 2.86 4.09 15.32
N CYS A 200 3.49 4.92 14.49
CA CYS A 200 4.73 4.54 13.80
C CYS A 200 5.86 4.29 14.81
N ASN A 201 6.00 5.11 15.85
CA ASN A 201 6.97 4.90 16.92
C ASN A 201 6.71 3.59 17.69
N PHE A 202 5.46 3.22 17.94
CA PHE A 202 5.17 1.90 18.50
C PHE A 202 5.60 0.78 17.57
N ALA A 203 5.32 0.91 16.26
CA ALA A 203 5.74 -0.09 15.29
C ALA A 203 7.26 -0.30 15.28
N SER A 204 8.06 0.77 15.42
CA SER A 204 9.52 0.64 15.49
C SER A 204 9.99 -0.09 16.76
N VAL A 205 9.36 0.13 17.91
CA VAL A 205 9.63 -0.63 19.15
C VAL A 205 9.36 -2.12 18.97
N PHE A 206 8.34 -2.47 18.17
CA PHE A 206 8.03 -3.86 17.79
C PHE A 206 8.83 -4.37 16.59
N HIS A 207 9.92 -3.68 16.20
CA HIS A 207 10.74 -4.03 15.03
C HIS A 207 9.91 -4.23 13.76
N TYR A 208 8.86 -3.42 13.60
CA TYR A 208 7.93 -3.46 12.48
C TYR A 208 7.30 -4.82 12.22
N GLY A 209 7.16 -5.64 13.26
CA GLY A 209 6.57 -6.97 13.14
C GLY A 209 7.49 -7.98 12.46
N GLU A 210 8.80 -7.73 12.41
CA GLU A 210 9.77 -8.75 11.99
C GLU A 210 9.66 -9.99 12.89
N PRO A 211 9.30 -11.16 12.33
CA PRO A 211 9.78 -12.41 12.90
C PRO A 211 11.26 -12.46 12.58
N ALA A 212 12.14 -12.58 13.58
CA ALA A 212 13.59 -12.67 13.39
C ALA A 212 13.95 -13.45 12.10
N PHE A 213 14.56 -12.76 11.13
CA PHE A 213 15.06 -13.27 9.85
C PHE A 213 14.05 -13.96 8.90
N THR A 214 13.64 -13.28 7.82
CA THR A 214 13.18 -13.96 6.58
C THR A 214 14.15 -13.69 5.42
N THR A 215 15.17 -14.53 5.38
CA THR A 215 16.30 -14.64 4.44
C THR A 215 15.90 -14.98 2.99
N VAL A 216 14.77 -14.49 2.46
CA VAL A 216 14.27 -14.93 1.14
C VAL A 216 13.90 -13.79 0.17
N VAL A 217 13.71 -12.54 0.59
CA VAL A 217 13.22 -11.49 -0.34
C VAL A 217 14.28 -10.47 -0.77
N PHE A 218 15.42 -10.37 -0.07
CA PHE A 218 16.44 -9.36 -0.35
C PHE A 218 17.57 -9.69 -1.37
N PRO A 219 17.76 -10.88 -1.97
CA PRO A 219 18.87 -11.04 -2.93
C PRO A 219 18.64 -10.35 -4.29
N GLN A 220 17.41 -10.02 -4.67
CA GLN A 220 17.14 -9.57 -6.04
C GLN A 220 17.40 -8.09 -6.32
N ILE A 221 17.65 -7.27 -5.30
CA ILE A 221 17.85 -5.81 -5.49
C ILE A 221 19.35 -5.44 -5.55
N GLN A 222 20.27 -6.30 -5.09
CA GLN A 222 21.72 -6.00 -5.08
C GLN A 222 22.56 -6.69 -6.19
N GLY A 223 21.98 -7.58 -7.01
CA GLY A 223 22.73 -8.32 -8.04
C GLY A 223 23.16 -7.53 -9.29
N GLY A 224 22.88 -6.23 -9.39
CA GLY A 224 23.02 -5.46 -10.63
C GLY A 224 24.30 -4.64 -10.79
N ARG A 225 25.29 -4.71 -9.89
CA ARG A 225 26.53 -3.91 -9.99
C ARG A 225 27.78 -4.73 -9.73
N THR A 226 28.18 -5.55 -10.70
CA THR A 226 29.59 -5.94 -10.87
C THR A 226 29.97 -5.97 -12.36
N HIS A 227 30.94 -5.11 -12.70
CA HIS A 227 31.94 -5.17 -13.77
C HIS A 227 31.62 -5.93 -15.08
N HIS A 228 31.42 -5.15 -16.15
CA HIS A 228 31.72 -5.56 -17.52
C HIS A 228 33.24 -5.71 -17.73
N ALA A 229 33.67 -6.92 -18.07
CA ALA A 229 34.92 -7.17 -18.81
C ALA A 229 34.74 -8.39 -19.73
N ASN A 230 34.71 -8.10 -21.03
CA ASN A 230 35.04 -8.89 -22.24
C ASN A 230 35.10 -10.44 -22.19
N GLY A 231 34.44 -11.06 -23.18
CA GLY A 231 34.77 -12.41 -23.63
C GLY A 231 33.75 -13.00 -24.63
N LEU A 232 34.07 -12.92 -25.92
CA LEU A 232 33.33 -13.47 -27.08
C LEU A 232 33.08 -14.99 -27.03
N GLY A 233 31.98 -15.45 -27.65
CA GLY A 233 32.00 -16.70 -28.44
C GLY A 233 30.80 -17.67 -28.35
N GLN A 234 29.94 -17.61 -29.38
CA GLN A 234 29.21 -18.71 -30.06
C GLN A 234 27.96 -19.41 -29.44
N ALA A 235 26.83 -19.10 -30.11
CA ALA A 235 25.71 -19.93 -30.60
C ALA A 235 25.51 -21.39 -30.12
N ASP A 236 24.29 -21.75 -29.69
CA ASP A 236 23.29 -22.38 -30.58
C ASP A 236 21.88 -22.55 -29.94
N VAL A 237 20.86 -22.16 -30.72
CA VAL A 237 19.53 -22.75 -31.00
C VAL A 237 18.65 -23.39 -29.88
N SER A 238 17.44 -22.81 -29.78
CA SER A 238 16.08 -23.43 -29.68
C SER A 238 15.21 -23.22 -28.44
N ASN A 239 13.99 -22.74 -28.74
CA ASN A 239 12.69 -22.98 -28.13
C ASN A 239 12.30 -22.33 -26.79
N GLY A 240 11.38 -21.36 -26.92
CA GLY A 240 10.02 -21.53 -26.41
C GLY A 240 9.65 -20.80 -25.12
N ALA A 241 8.44 -20.22 -25.14
CA ALA A 241 7.65 -19.68 -24.03
C ALA A 241 7.86 -18.20 -23.66
N THR A 242 7.02 -17.37 -24.27
CA THR A 242 6.21 -16.28 -23.68
C THR A 242 6.52 -15.86 -22.24
N ASP A 243 7.03 -14.64 -22.09
CA ASP A 243 6.78 -13.78 -20.92
C ASP A 243 6.75 -12.31 -21.38
N GLN A 244 5.57 -11.70 -21.37
CA GLN A 244 5.39 -10.27 -21.62
C GLN A 244 5.20 -9.52 -20.30
N ASN A 245 6.26 -8.80 -19.94
CA ASN A 245 6.29 -7.69 -19.01
C ASN A 245 5.19 -6.66 -19.29
N LEU A 246 4.44 -6.28 -18.25
CA LEU A 246 3.68 -5.03 -18.22
C LEU A 246 4.43 -4.00 -17.38
N SER A 247 5.28 -3.23 -18.05
CA SER A 247 5.82 -1.96 -17.58
C SER A 247 4.78 -0.85 -17.75
N TYR A 248 4.42 -0.19 -16.67
CA TYR A 248 3.61 1.03 -16.68
C TYR A 248 4.51 2.24 -17.00
N ASN A 249 4.18 2.94 -18.09
CA ASN A 249 4.37 4.38 -18.22
C ASN A 249 3.11 5.09 -17.74
#